data_AF-A0A222G8B3-F1
#
_entry.id   AF-A0A222G8B3-F1
#
_cell.length_a   1.000
_cell.length_b   1.000
_cell.length_c   1.000
_cell.angle_alpha   90.00
_cell.angle_beta   90.00
_cell.angle_gamma   90.00
#
_symmetry.space_group_name_H-M   'P 1'
#
loop_
_entity.id
_entity.type
_entity.pdbx_description
1 polymer ?
#
loop_
_entity_poly.entity_id
_entity_poly.type
_entity_poly.pdbx_seq_one_letter_code
_entity_poly.pdbx_strand_id
1 'polypeptide(L)'
;MSLSDLKKSKDGPKKKKQFTVDEFIADAENYAQGQPKIVSREHDELTLQQAVLAAKEHVARKTQSGSEVGRRFRPATFTLSEAAIEQLQELAIDTHLAKSHIIRILIDELCNKDQKEKLRKLLDSKIG
;
A
#
# COMPACT_ATOMS: atom_id res chain seq x y z
N MET A 1 12.77 13.58 -4.96
CA MET A 1 12.78 12.14 -5.30
C MET A 1 13.45 11.39 -4.14
N SER A 2 12.73 10.50 -3.45
CA SER A 2 13.23 9.82 -2.23
C SER A 2 14.08 8.59 -2.58
N LEU A 3 15.18 8.35 -1.85
CA LEU A 3 16.04 7.17 -1.97
C LEU A 3 15.31 5.83 -1.71
N SER A 4 14.05 5.87 -1.29
CA SER A 4 13.20 4.69 -1.09
C SER A 4 12.78 4.00 -2.39
N ASP A 5 12.73 4.72 -3.52
CA ASP A 5 12.35 4.14 -4.82
C ASP A 5 13.50 3.35 -5.48
N LEU A 6 14.73 3.48 -4.98
CA LEU A 6 15.90 2.72 -5.46
C LEU A 6 16.03 1.32 -4.83
N LYS A 7 15.02 0.83 -4.10
CA LYS A 7 15.02 -0.57 -3.66
C LYS A 7 14.72 -1.46 -4.86
N LYS A 8 15.76 -1.82 -5.61
CA LYS A 8 15.78 -2.96 -6.53
C LYS A 8 15.03 -4.10 -5.83
N SER A 9 13.92 -4.55 -6.40
CA SER A 9 13.16 -5.65 -5.84
C SER A 9 14.12 -6.81 -5.59
N LYS A 10 13.90 -7.52 -4.48
CA LYS A 10 14.66 -8.71 -4.11
C LYS A 10 14.27 -9.90 -5.00
N ASP A 11 13.89 -9.63 -6.24
CA ASP A 11 13.69 -10.65 -7.25
C ASP A 11 15.09 -11.08 -7.66
N GLY A 12 15.52 -12.22 -7.12
CA GLY A 12 16.76 -12.85 -7.54
C GLY A 12 16.81 -12.98 -9.07
N PRO A 13 18.00 -13.16 -9.66
CA PRO A 13 18.14 -13.30 -11.10
C PRO A 13 17.15 -14.35 -11.61
N LYS A 14 16.18 -13.93 -12.44
CA LYS A 14 15.21 -14.85 -13.04
C LYS A 14 16.00 -15.96 -13.71
N LYS A 15 15.70 -17.23 -13.36
CA LYS A 15 16.37 -18.39 -13.95
C LYS A 15 16.20 -18.34 -15.46
N LYS A 16 17.26 -17.98 -16.17
CA LYS A 16 17.29 -18.07 -17.63
C LYS A 16 17.24 -19.55 -17.97
N LYS A 17 16.36 -19.95 -18.89
CA LYS A 17 16.40 -21.31 -19.44
C LYS A 17 17.75 -21.48 -20.13
N GLN A 18 18.47 -22.52 -19.76
CA GLN A 18 19.68 -22.94 -20.47
C GLN A 18 19.21 -23.66 -21.74
N PHE A 19 19.66 -23.23 -22.90
CA PHE A 19 19.36 -23.85 -24.19
C PHE A 19 20.68 -24.24 -24.89
N THR A 20 20.64 -25.27 -25.72
CA THR A 20 21.83 -25.72 -26.47
C THR A 20 21.97 -24.98 -27.81
N VAL A 21 23.14 -25.09 -28.44
CA VAL A 21 23.41 -24.45 -29.74
C VAL A 21 22.45 -24.98 -30.82
N ASP A 22 22.18 -26.28 -30.83
CA ASP A 22 21.24 -26.89 -31.79
C ASP A 22 19.80 -26.37 -31.60
N GLU A 23 19.41 -26.14 -30.34
CA GLU A 23 18.10 -25.58 -30.00
C GLU A 23 17.95 -24.14 -30.50
N PHE A 24 19.03 -23.35 -30.43
CA PHE A 24 19.07 -21.99 -30.95
C PHE A 24 19.03 -21.94 -32.48
N ILE A 25 19.75 -22.85 -33.15
CA ILE A 25 19.75 -22.95 -34.61
C ILE A 25 18.35 -23.32 -35.12
N ALA A 26 17.70 -24.29 -34.48
CA ALA A 26 16.33 -24.67 -34.81
C ALA A 26 15.34 -23.50 -34.56
N ASP A 27 15.53 -22.71 -33.51
CA ASP A 27 14.66 -21.55 -33.25
C ASP A 27 14.86 -20.43 -34.26
N ALA A 28 16.03 -20.33 -34.91
CA ALA A 28 16.25 -19.34 -35.96
C ALA A 28 15.36 -19.60 -37.19
N GLU A 29 15.10 -20.87 -37.52
CA GLU A 29 14.15 -21.23 -38.57
C GLU A 29 12.71 -20.89 -38.15
N ASN A 30 12.34 -21.23 -36.92
CA ASN A 30 11.02 -20.90 -36.38
C ASN A 30 10.78 -19.38 -36.32
N TYR A 31 11.83 -18.60 -36.01
CA TYR A 31 11.80 -17.15 -36.04
C TYR A 31 11.57 -16.61 -37.47
N ALA A 32 12.24 -17.18 -38.48
CA ALA A 32 12.01 -16.84 -39.88
C ALA A 32 10.58 -17.16 -40.35
N GLN A 33 9.95 -18.18 -39.76
CA GLN A 33 8.55 -18.56 -39.98
C GLN A 33 7.55 -17.77 -39.10
N GLY A 34 8.02 -16.86 -38.25
CA GLY A 34 7.16 -16.06 -37.37
C GLY A 34 6.57 -16.83 -36.17
N GLN A 35 7.11 -18.00 -35.84
CA GLN A 35 6.70 -18.81 -34.67
C GLN A 35 7.84 -19.05 -33.67
N PRO A 36 8.54 -18.01 -33.19
CA PRO A 36 9.69 -18.18 -32.30
C PRO A 36 9.29 -18.77 -30.94
N LYS A 37 10.01 -19.80 -30.49
CA LYS A 37 9.67 -20.57 -29.30
C LYS A 37 10.58 -20.26 -28.11
N ILE A 38 11.83 -19.89 -28.35
CA ILE A 38 12.87 -19.71 -27.31
C ILE A 38 13.33 -18.26 -27.19
N VAL A 39 13.51 -17.55 -28.31
CA VAL A 39 13.96 -16.14 -28.32
C VAL A 39 12.85 -15.09 -28.16
N SER A 40 11.59 -15.50 -28.05
CA SER A 40 10.45 -14.58 -27.83
C SER A 40 10.39 -14.09 -26.38
N ARG A 41 10.30 -12.77 -26.20
CA ARG A 41 10.08 -12.13 -24.88
C ARG A 41 8.65 -12.33 -24.33
N GLU A 42 7.86 -13.23 -24.91
CA GLU A 42 6.39 -13.19 -24.83
C GLU A 42 5.77 -14.45 -24.21
N HIS A 43 6.52 -15.28 -23.47
CA HIS A 43 5.92 -16.40 -22.70
C HIS A 43 5.18 -15.96 -21.42
N ASP A 44 4.76 -14.69 -21.33
CA ASP A 44 3.79 -14.22 -20.34
C ASP A 44 2.37 -14.16 -20.95
N GLU A 45 2.05 -15.03 -21.91
CA GLU A 45 0.65 -15.26 -22.33
C GLU A 45 -0.09 -16.12 -21.28
N LEU A 46 -0.23 -15.55 -20.07
CA LEU A 46 -1.43 -15.85 -19.30
C LEU A 46 -2.60 -15.46 -20.20
N THR A 47 -3.46 -16.41 -20.54
CA THR A 47 -4.68 -16.15 -21.29
C THR A 47 -5.38 -14.93 -20.66
N LEU A 48 -5.86 -13.97 -21.46
CA LEU A 48 -6.46 -12.72 -20.97
C LEU A 48 -7.46 -12.95 -19.82
N GLN A 49 -8.19 -14.06 -19.86
CA GLN A 49 -9.10 -14.51 -18.82
C GLN A 49 -8.40 -14.83 -17.48
N GLN A 50 -7.27 -15.55 -17.51
CA GLN A 50 -6.46 -15.84 -16.32
C GLN A 50 -5.85 -14.56 -15.72
N ALA A 51 -5.39 -13.63 -16.56
CA ALA A 51 -4.87 -12.34 -16.11
C ALA A 51 -5.96 -11.51 -15.40
N VAL A 52 -7.18 -11.49 -15.94
CA VAL A 52 -8.32 -10.78 -15.34
C VAL A 52 -8.74 -11.44 -14.01
N LEU A 53 -8.77 -12.77 -13.94
CA LEU A 53 -9.09 -13.47 -12.70
C LEU A 53 -8.04 -13.21 -11.61
N ALA A 54 -6.75 -13.31 -11.94
CA ALA A 54 -5.66 -12.98 -11.01
C ALA A 54 -5.73 -11.53 -10.53
N ALA A 55 -6.01 -10.58 -11.43
CA ALA A 55 -6.15 -9.16 -11.06
C ALA A 55 -7.32 -8.94 -10.09
N LYS A 56 -8.48 -9.58 -10.33
CA LYS A 56 -9.64 -9.51 -9.44
C LYS A 56 -9.35 -10.09 -8.06
N GLU A 57 -8.65 -11.23 -7.99
CA GLU A 57 -8.23 -11.81 -6.72
C GLU A 57 -7.27 -10.91 -5.93
N HIS A 58 -6.32 -10.25 -6.62
CA HIS A 58 -5.41 -9.31 -5.99
C HIS A 58 -6.12 -8.07 -5.44
N VAL A 59 -7.14 -7.56 -6.14
CA VAL A 59 -7.98 -6.45 -5.65
C VAL A 59 -8.79 -6.89 -4.44
N ALA A 60 -9.42 -8.07 -4.48
CA ALA A 60 -10.19 -8.62 -3.35
C ALA A 60 -9.32 -8.82 -2.11
N ARG A 61 -8.10 -9.37 -2.27
CA ARG A 61 -7.11 -9.49 -1.20
C ARG A 61 -6.64 -8.13 -0.70
N LYS A 62 -6.54 -7.10 -1.55
CA LYS A 62 -6.17 -5.73 -1.14
C LYS A 62 -7.30 -5.00 -0.40
N THR A 63 -8.56 -5.29 -0.71
CA THR A 63 -9.70 -4.78 0.05
C THR A 63 -9.83 -5.47 1.41
N GLN A 64 -9.50 -6.78 1.49
CA GLN A 64 -9.51 -7.54 2.75
C GLN A 64 -8.27 -7.26 3.64
N SER A 65 -7.09 -7.09 3.05
CA SER A 65 -5.87 -6.61 3.74
C SER A 65 -5.78 -5.09 3.83
N GLY A 66 -6.82 -4.40 3.35
CA GLY A 66 -7.03 -2.97 3.55
C GLY A 66 -7.46 -2.62 4.97
N SER A 67 -7.56 -3.61 5.86
CA SER A 67 -7.61 -3.36 7.30
C SER A 67 -6.37 -2.55 7.69
N GLU A 68 -6.59 -1.36 8.25
CA GLU A 68 -5.54 -0.41 8.63
C GLU A 68 -4.46 -0.99 9.55
N VAL A 69 -4.74 -2.16 10.13
CA VAL A 69 -3.91 -2.94 11.04
C VAL A 69 -2.50 -3.23 10.50
N GLY A 70 -2.31 -3.28 9.17
CA GLY A 70 -1.01 -3.61 8.55
C GLY A 70 -0.26 -2.45 7.89
N ARG A 71 -0.83 -1.24 7.81
CA ARG A 71 -0.18 -0.11 7.14
C ARG A 71 0.79 0.57 8.10
N ARG A 72 1.99 0.91 7.61
CA ARG A 72 2.92 1.78 8.35
C ARG A 72 2.25 3.15 8.50
N PHE A 73 1.84 3.50 9.72
CA PHE A 73 1.31 4.83 10.01
C PHE A 73 2.36 5.88 9.66
N ARG A 74 1.94 6.94 8.96
CA ARG A 74 2.82 8.07 8.70
C ARG A 74 3.00 8.85 10.02
N PRO A 75 4.23 9.09 10.49
CA PRO A 75 4.45 9.90 11.68
C PRO A 75 4.07 11.36 11.38
N ALA A 76 3.51 12.04 12.39
CA ALA A 76 3.16 13.46 12.33
C ALA A 76 3.58 14.13 13.64
N THR A 77 4.06 15.37 13.55
CA THR A 77 4.37 16.22 14.69
C THR A 77 3.29 17.28 14.82
N PHE A 78 2.69 17.38 16.01
CA PHE A 78 1.64 18.35 16.31
C PHE A 78 2.20 19.41 17.25
N THR A 79 1.85 20.67 17.01
CA THR A 79 2.09 21.77 17.95
C THR A 79 0.78 22.02 18.69
N LEU A 80 0.83 21.93 20.02
CA LEU A 80 -0.31 22.10 20.92
C LEU A 80 0.04 23.13 22.00
N SER A 81 -0.98 23.75 22.60
CA SER A 81 -0.79 24.58 23.79
C SER A 81 -0.38 23.72 25.00
N GLU A 82 0.27 24.33 25.98
CA GLU A 82 0.70 23.65 27.21
C GLU A 82 -0.48 23.02 27.96
N ALA A 83 -1.58 23.78 28.12
CA ALA A 83 -2.81 23.29 28.74
C ALA A 83 -3.39 22.07 28.01
N ALA A 84 -3.33 22.02 26.68
CA ALA A 84 -3.82 20.86 25.93
C ALA A 84 -2.90 19.64 26.10
N ILE A 85 -1.59 19.85 26.27
CA ILE A 85 -0.63 18.77 26.55
C ILE A 85 -0.88 18.16 27.93
N GLU A 86 -1.19 18.99 28.93
CA GLU A 86 -1.54 18.57 30.29
C GLU A 86 -2.84 17.75 30.30
N GLN A 87 -3.91 18.28 29.69
CA GLN A 87 -5.19 17.55 29.55
C GLN A 87 -5.00 16.20 28.86
N LEU A 88 -4.20 16.16 27.79
CA LEU A 88 -3.91 14.91 27.09
C LEU A 88 -3.07 13.94 27.93
N GLN A 89 -2.21 14.45 28.83
CA GLN A 89 -1.44 13.64 29.75
C GLN A 89 -2.32 13.05 30.85
N GLU A 90 -3.21 13.84 31.46
CA GLU A 90 -4.17 13.38 32.47
C GLU A 90 -5.05 12.27 31.89
N LEU A 91 -5.64 12.49 30.71
CA LEU A 91 -6.45 11.48 30.03
C LEU A 91 -5.67 10.20 29.73
N ALA A 92 -4.39 10.30 29.39
CA ALA A 92 -3.54 9.13 29.14
C ALA A 92 -3.26 8.32 30.41
N ILE A 93 -3.09 8.99 31.55
CA ILE A 93 -2.91 8.34 32.86
C ILE A 93 -4.20 7.62 33.26
N ASP A 94 -5.34 8.29 33.16
CA ASP A 94 -6.64 7.77 33.61
C ASP A 94 -7.11 6.58 32.75
N THR A 95 -6.97 6.69 31.43
CA THR A 95 -7.43 5.65 30.49
C THR A 95 -6.41 4.55 30.23
N HIS A 96 -5.16 4.74 30.67
CA HIS A 96 -4.02 3.87 30.34
C HIS A 96 -3.84 3.68 28.81
N LEU A 97 -4.19 4.70 28.01
CA LEU A 97 -4.00 4.71 26.57
C LEU A 97 -2.84 5.63 26.18
N ALA A 98 -2.14 5.28 25.09
CA ALA A 98 -1.11 6.14 24.54
C ALA A 98 -1.72 7.45 23.99
N LYS A 99 -1.06 8.59 24.20
CA LYS A 99 -1.50 9.91 23.68
C LYS A 99 -1.88 9.89 22.19
N SER A 100 -1.05 9.24 21.37
CA SER A 100 -1.32 9.13 19.92
C SER A 100 -2.58 8.30 19.63
N HIS A 101 -2.92 7.33 20.48
CA HIS A 101 -4.13 6.52 20.33
C HIS A 101 -5.37 7.33 20.70
N ILE A 102 -5.31 8.11 21.79
CA ILE A 102 -6.37 9.04 22.18
C ILE A 102 -6.67 10.04 21.05
N ILE A 103 -5.63 10.63 20.45
CA ILE A 103 -5.80 11.54 19.30
C ILE A 103 -6.51 10.83 18.13
N ARG A 104 -6.18 9.57 17.83
CA ARG A 104 -6.86 8.81 16.77
C ARG A 104 -8.34 8.60 17.07
N ILE A 105 -8.67 8.23 18.31
CA ILE A 105 -10.07 8.04 18.75
C ILE A 105 -10.83 9.36 18.59
N LEU A 106 -10.29 10.47 19.09
CA LEU A 106 -10.92 11.79 18.99
C LEU A 106 -11.16 12.21 17.53
N ILE A 107 -10.20 11.92 16.64
CA ILE A 107 -10.34 12.20 15.20
C ILE A 107 -11.44 11.34 14.59
N ASP A 108 -11.47 10.04 14.90
CA ASP A 108 -12.48 9.11 14.37
C ASP A 108 -13.90 9.50 14.85
N GLU A 109 -14.04 9.80 16.15
CA GLU A 109 -15.29 10.30 16.73
C GLU A 109 -15.76 11.62 16.13
N LEU A 110 -14.85 12.48 15.66
CA LEU A 110 -15.21 13.73 14.97
C LEU A 110 -15.55 13.50 13.50
N CYS A 111 -15.01 12.46 12.87
CA CYS A 111 -15.28 12.12 11.48
C CYS A 111 -16.59 11.33 11.29
N ASN A 112 -17.00 10.54 12.28
CA ASN A 112 -18.22 9.73 12.21
C ASN A 112 -19.51 10.51 12.55
N LYS A 113 -19.43 11.79 12.93
CA LYS A 113 -20.59 12.66 13.22
C LYS A 113 -21.12 13.35 11.96
N ASP A 114 -22.40 13.74 11.97
CA ASP A 114 -23.02 14.48 10.88
C ASP A 114 -22.27 15.77 10.55
N GLN A 115 -22.15 16.09 9.24
CA GLN A 115 -21.33 17.21 8.76
C GLN A 115 -21.71 18.56 9.40
N LYS A 116 -23.01 18.80 9.62
CA LYS A 116 -23.49 20.04 10.26
C LYS A 116 -23.08 20.12 11.73
N GLU A 117 -23.10 19.01 12.46
CA GLU A 117 -22.70 18.99 13.86
C GLU A 117 -21.19 19.13 14.02
N LYS A 118 -20.42 18.52 13.12
CA LYS A 118 -18.96 18.66 13.07
C LYS A 118 -18.55 20.13 12.89
N LEU A 119 -19.16 20.81 11.91
CA LEU A 119 -18.86 22.22 11.66
C LEU A 119 -19.23 23.11 12.84
N ARG A 120 -20.39 22.88 13.47
CA ARG A 120 -20.79 23.62 14.68
C ARG A 120 -19.77 23.46 15.80
N LYS A 121 -19.38 22.23 16.13
CA LYS A 121 -18.41 21.95 17.20
C LYS A 121 -17.04 22.60 16.95
N LEU A 122 -16.57 22.62 15.70
CA LEU A 122 -15.29 23.23 15.33
C LEU A 122 -15.35 24.76 15.30
N LEU A 123 -16.49 25.35 14.91
CA LEU A 123 -16.66 26.80 14.84
C LEU A 123 -16.97 27.42 16.20
N ASP A 124 -17.69 26.70 17.07
CA ASP A 124 -18.02 27.15 18.42
C ASP A 124 -16.83 27.00 19.39
N SER A 125 -15.80 26.21 19.03
CA SER A 125 -14.64 26.03 19.89
C SER A 125 -13.81 27.32 19.96
N LYS A 126 -13.70 27.91 21.16
CA LYS A 126 -12.87 29.10 21.44
C LYS A 126 -11.42 28.77 21.78
N ILE A 127 -10.93 27.62 21.34
CA ILE A 127 -9.57 27.16 21.61
C ILE A 127 -8.69 27.79 20.53
N GLY A 128 -7.87 28.77 20.90
CA GLY A 128 -6.96 29.51 20.03
C GLY A 128 -5.68 29.86 20.77
#